data_AF-A0A2N2D9G5-F1
#
_entry.id   AF-A0A2N2D9G5-F1
#
_cell.length_a   1.000
_cell.length_b   1.000
_cell.length_c   1.000
_cell.angle_alpha   90.00
_cell.angle_beta   90.00
_cell.angle_gamma   90.00
#
_symmetry.space_group_name_H-M   'P 1'
#
loop_
_entity.id
_entity.type
_entity.pdbx_description
1 polymer ?
#
loop_
_entity_poly.entity_id
_entity_poly.type
_entity_poly.pdbx_seq_one_letter_code
_entity_poly.pdbx_strand_id
1 'polypeptide(L)'
;MIGDIIGKKGREIVASMLPEFKQEEKIDFCIANGENLAGGFGMTPKVVQQVYTAGVDVLTGGNHIWSKKEIYQIIDIDERILRPLNYPPCVPGQGGRIYTVNNQQLGVISLCGRVFMDSLDCPFR
;
A
#
# COMPACT_ATOMS: atom_id res chain seq x y z
N MET A 1 5.64 2.53 10.18
CA MET A 1 5.46 2.42 8.72
C MET A 1 6.58 1.56 8.16
N ILE A 2 6.27 0.62 7.26
CA ILE A 2 7.23 -0.19 6.52
C ILE A 2 7.42 0.44 5.13
N GLY A 3 8.67 0.53 4.67
CA GLY A 3 8.97 0.95 3.30
C GLY A 3 8.56 -0.10 2.27
N ASP A 4 9.13 -0.01 1.09
CA ASP A 4 8.85 -0.90 -0.04
C ASP A 4 9.08 -2.38 0.29
N ILE A 5 8.01 -3.17 0.23
CA ILE A 5 8.08 -4.62 0.35
C ILE A 5 8.34 -5.22 -1.03
N ILE A 6 9.58 -5.64 -1.27
CA ILE A 6 10.02 -6.09 -2.59
C ILE A 6 9.94 -7.62 -2.71
N GLY A 7 9.06 -8.08 -3.60
CA GLY A 7 9.01 -9.47 -4.05
C GLY A 7 8.82 -10.50 -2.94
N LYS A 8 9.18 -11.75 -3.21
CA LYS A 8 8.96 -12.89 -2.30
C LYS A 8 9.71 -12.69 -0.98
N LYS A 9 10.97 -12.26 -1.05
CA LYS A 9 11.85 -12.10 0.11
C LYS A 9 11.35 -11.02 1.07
N GLY A 10 10.92 -9.86 0.55
CA GLY A 10 10.30 -8.82 1.39
C GLY A 10 9.06 -9.34 2.13
N ARG A 11 8.19 -10.08 1.43
CA ARG A 11 7.00 -10.67 2.06
C ARG A 11 7.33 -11.74 3.10
N GLU A 12 8.36 -12.57 2.86
CA GLU A 12 8.83 -13.57 3.83
C GLU A 12 9.32 -12.90 5.12
N ILE A 13 10.13 -11.83 5.00
CA ILE A 13 10.63 -11.07 6.17
C ILE A 13 9.48 -10.45 6.95
N VAL A 14 8.57 -9.76 6.26
CA VAL A 14 7.39 -9.15 6.90
C VAL A 14 6.54 -10.20 7.60
N ALA A 15 6.29 -11.34 6.96
CA ALA A 15 5.53 -12.44 7.57
C ALA A 15 6.22 -13.03 8.82
N SER A 16 7.55 -13.11 8.83
CA SER A 16 8.29 -13.65 9.98
C SER A 16 8.46 -12.67 11.14
N MET A 17 8.59 -11.37 10.87
CA MET A 17 9.00 -10.39 11.90
C MET A 17 7.85 -9.50 12.36
N LEU A 18 6.96 -9.10 11.45
CA LEU A 18 5.93 -8.10 11.77
C LEU A 18 4.98 -8.55 12.90
N PRO A 19 4.50 -9.80 12.97
CA PRO A 19 3.58 -10.19 14.04
C PRO A 19 4.15 -10.01 15.44
N GLU A 20 5.39 -10.46 15.67
CA GLU A 20 6.09 -10.31 16.95
C GLU A 20 6.41 -8.84 17.22
N PHE A 21 6.96 -8.13 16.24
CA PHE A 21 7.30 -6.72 16.36
C PHE A 21 6.09 -5.83 16.68
N LYS A 22 4.91 -6.10 16.11
CA LYS A 22 3.68 -5.38 16.47
C LYS A 22 3.30 -5.59 17.94
N GLN A 23 3.52 -6.78 18.49
CA GLN A 23 3.20 -7.08 19.89
C GLN A 23 4.19 -6.42 20.84
N GLU A 24 5.48 -6.56 20.59
CA GLU A 24 6.55 -6.00 21.42
C GLU A 24 6.47 -4.47 21.51
N GLU A 25 6.32 -3.82 20.35
CA GLU A 25 6.27 -2.37 20.24
C GLU A 25 4.86 -1.78 20.38
N LYS A 26 3.85 -2.65 20.63
CA LYS A 26 2.43 -2.27 20.79
C LYS A 26 1.93 -1.40 19.62
N ILE A 27 2.19 -1.85 18.39
CA ILE A 27 1.80 -1.14 17.17
C ILE A 27 0.31 -1.36 16.89
N ASP A 28 -0.47 -0.31 17.04
CA ASP A 28 -1.92 -0.32 16.81
C ASP A 28 -2.31 -0.36 15.33
N PHE A 29 -1.46 0.19 14.44
CA PHE A 29 -1.74 0.29 13.01
C PHE A 29 -0.46 0.30 12.18
N CYS A 30 -0.38 -0.57 11.17
CA CYS A 30 0.78 -0.79 10.33
C CYS A 30 0.48 -0.43 8.87
N ILE A 31 1.15 0.62 8.39
CA ILE A 31 1.15 1.06 7.00
C ILE A 31 2.38 0.46 6.31
N ALA A 32 2.24 -0.07 5.09
CA ALA A 32 3.37 -0.51 4.27
C ALA A 32 3.25 -0.06 2.81
N ASN A 33 4.38 0.22 2.14
CA ASN A 33 4.39 0.39 0.68
C ASN A 33 4.43 -0.98 -0.02
N GLY A 34 3.37 -1.28 -0.77
CA GLY A 34 3.18 -2.54 -1.47
C GLY A 34 3.47 -2.49 -2.97
N GLU A 35 4.02 -1.41 -3.51
CA GLU A 35 4.12 -1.23 -4.97
C GLU A 35 4.98 -2.29 -5.67
N ASN A 36 5.80 -3.03 -4.93
CA ASN A 36 6.76 -4.02 -5.44
C ASN A 36 6.48 -5.47 -4.98
N LEU A 37 5.28 -5.75 -4.45
CA LEU A 37 4.93 -7.06 -3.87
C LEU A 37 5.01 -8.21 -4.89
N ALA A 38 4.56 -8.03 -6.14
CA ALA A 38 4.37 -9.13 -7.08
C ALA A 38 5.57 -9.32 -8.02
N GLY A 39 6.57 -10.09 -7.59
CA GLY A 39 7.76 -10.36 -8.42
C GLY A 39 8.62 -9.13 -8.66
N GLY A 40 8.58 -8.17 -7.73
CA GLY A 40 9.37 -6.93 -7.78
C GLY A 40 8.62 -5.72 -8.32
N PHE A 41 7.44 -5.88 -8.94
CA PHE A 41 6.65 -4.78 -9.49
C PHE A 41 5.14 -5.06 -9.41
N GLY A 42 4.37 -4.10 -8.92
CA GLY A 42 2.92 -4.19 -8.72
C GLY A 42 2.49 -5.15 -7.62
N MET A 43 1.20 -5.47 -7.60
CA MET A 43 0.56 -6.29 -6.58
C MET A 43 -0.52 -7.19 -7.21
N THR A 44 -0.76 -8.34 -6.59
CA THR A 44 -1.85 -9.26 -6.98
C THR A 44 -2.67 -9.62 -5.73
N PRO A 45 -3.95 -10.04 -5.87
CA PRO A 45 -4.80 -10.37 -4.73
C PRO A 45 -4.15 -11.36 -3.75
N LYS A 46 -3.47 -12.37 -4.30
CA LYS A 46 -2.75 -13.38 -3.51
C LYS A 46 -1.66 -12.78 -2.63
N VAL A 47 -0.81 -11.91 -3.18
CA VAL A 47 0.33 -11.35 -2.43
C VAL A 47 -0.08 -10.26 -1.48
N VAL A 48 -1.15 -9.51 -1.80
CA VAL A 48 -1.79 -8.54 -0.90
C VAL A 48 -2.33 -9.25 0.33
N GLN A 49 -3.06 -10.35 0.14
CA GLN A 49 -3.59 -11.14 1.26
C GLN A 49 -2.47 -11.67 2.18
N GLN A 50 -1.32 -12.06 1.61
CA GLN A 50 -0.17 -12.53 2.41
C GLN A 50 0.34 -11.46 3.39
N VAL A 51 0.48 -10.20 2.95
CA VAL A 51 0.97 -9.13 3.83
C VAL A 51 -0.08 -8.66 4.82
N TYR A 52 -1.38 -8.71 4.48
CA TYR A 52 -2.43 -8.48 5.47
C TYR A 52 -2.43 -9.54 6.56
N THR A 53 -2.29 -10.82 6.20
CA THR A 53 -2.18 -11.91 7.19
C THR A 53 -0.95 -11.75 8.08
N ALA A 54 0.12 -11.11 7.59
CA ALA A 54 1.30 -10.77 8.40
C ALA A 54 1.08 -9.58 9.36
N GLY A 55 -0.06 -8.87 9.27
CA GLY A 55 -0.39 -7.76 10.16
C GLY A 55 -0.23 -6.37 9.56
N VAL A 56 -0.08 -6.23 8.24
CA VAL A 56 -0.22 -4.93 7.57
C VAL A 56 -1.70 -4.55 7.53
N ASP A 57 -2.04 -3.32 7.94
CA ASP A 57 -3.42 -2.84 8.03
C ASP A 57 -3.84 -2.06 6.77
N VAL A 58 -2.89 -1.35 6.14
CA VAL A 58 -3.11 -0.62 4.88
C VAL A 58 -1.86 -0.66 4.00
N LEU A 59 -2.08 -0.79 2.70
CA LEU A 59 -1.05 -0.72 1.66
C LEU A 59 -1.14 0.60 0.91
N THR A 60 -0.04 1.34 0.90
CA THR A 60 0.17 2.40 -0.08
C THR A 60 0.82 1.81 -1.33
N GLY A 61 0.49 2.37 -2.49
CA GLY A 61 1.15 2.10 -3.75
C GLY A 61 2.09 3.23 -4.16
N GLY A 62 2.58 3.12 -5.39
CA GLY A 62 3.49 4.07 -6.03
C GLY A 62 3.33 4.00 -7.55
N ASN A 63 4.42 4.26 -8.29
CA ASN A 63 4.40 4.24 -9.75
C ASN A 63 4.18 2.83 -10.32
N HIS A 64 4.48 1.77 -9.57
CA HIS A 64 4.30 0.40 -10.05
C HIS A 64 2.91 -0.19 -9.81
N ILE A 65 1.95 0.57 -9.27
CA ILE A 65 0.63 0.05 -8.88
C ILE A 65 -0.12 -0.66 -10.02
N TRP A 66 0.03 -0.20 -11.27
CA TRP A 66 -0.64 -0.78 -12.44
C TRP A 66 0.15 -1.90 -13.14
N SER A 67 1.32 -2.30 -12.63
CA SER A 67 2.23 -3.24 -13.29
C SER A 67 1.68 -4.67 -13.39
N LYS A 68 0.65 -5.01 -12.60
CA LYS A 68 -0.06 -6.30 -12.64
C LYS A 68 -1.53 -6.06 -12.92
N LYS A 69 -2.07 -6.70 -13.95
CA LYS A 69 -3.49 -6.52 -14.36
C LYS A 69 -4.46 -7.01 -13.29
N GLU A 70 -4.02 -7.91 -12.43
CA GLU A 70 -4.81 -8.46 -11.34
C GLU A 70 -5.15 -7.41 -10.27
N ILE A 71 -4.46 -6.26 -10.23
CA ILE A 71 -4.79 -5.17 -9.30
C ILE A 71 -6.21 -4.64 -9.54
N TYR A 72 -6.66 -4.60 -10.79
CA TYR A 72 -8.00 -4.12 -11.15
C TYR A 72 -9.12 -4.98 -10.54
N GLN A 73 -8.83 -6.22 -10.12
CA GLN A 73 -9.81 -7.08 -9.45
C GLN A 73 -10.10 -6.63 -8.02
N ILE A 74 -9.22 -5.86 -7.39
CA ILE A 74 -9.28 -5.54 -5.95
C ILE A 74 -9.20 -4.05 -5.65
N ILE A 75 -8.65 -3.23 -6.55
CA ILE A 75 -8.32 -1.82 -6.27
C ILE A 75 -9.54 -0.94 -5.93
N ASP A 76 -10.71 -1.26 -6.49
CA ASP A 76 -11.99 -0.58 -6.21
C ASP A 76 -12.78 -1.23 -5.06
N ILE A 77 -12.40 -2.44 -4.64
CA ILE A 77 -13.13 -3.23 -3.63
C ILE A 77 -12.43 -3.14 -2.27
N ASP A 78 -11.11 -3.19 -2.26
CA ASP A 78 -10.31 -3.20 -1.05
C ASP A 78 -9.91 -1.78 -0.63
N GLU A 79 -10.64 -1.26 0.34
CA GLU A 79 -10.45 0.06 0.92
C GLU A 79 -9.14 0.21 1.73
N ARG A 80 -8.30 -0.83 1.79
CA ARG A 80 -6.98 -0.79 2.41
C ARG A 80 -5.85 -0.66 1.38
N ILE A 81 -6.16 -0.54 0.09
CA ILE A 81 -5.17 -0.25 -0.95
C ILE A 81 -5.32 1.21 -1.37
N LEU A 82 -4.24 1.96 -1.28
CA LEU A 82 -4.19 3.38 -1.63
C LEU A 82 -3.23 3.60 -2.79
N ARG A 83 -3.75 3.98 -3.96
CA ARG A 83 -2.93 4.40 -5.10
C ARG A 83 -2.45 5.84 -4.92
N PRO A 84 -1.46 6.33 -5.68
CA PRO A 84 -1.09 7.74 -5.59
C PRO A 84 -2.28 8.65 -5.90
N LEU A 85 -2.60 9.58 -4.99
CA LEU A 85 -3.79 10.44 -5.05
C LEU A 85 -3.77 11.36 -6.26
N ASN A 86 -2.58 11.77 -6.71
CA ASN A 86 -2.36 12.66 -7.84
C ASN A 86 -2.35 11.96 -9.22
N TYR A 87 -2.91 10.75 -9.32
CA TYR A 87 -3.33 10.23 -10.62
C TYR A 87 -4.49 11.08 -11.19
N PRO A 88 -4.59 11.22 -12.53
CA PRO A 88 -5.68 11.96 -13.15
C PRO A 88 -7.08 11.48 -12.69
N PRO A 89 -8.13 12.29 -12.86
CA PRO A 89 -9.50 11.88 -12.58
C PRO A 89 -9.89 10.59 -13.29
N CYS A 90 -10.86 9.87 -12.71
CA CYS A 90 -11.42 8.62 -13.26
C CYS A 90 -10.47 7.42 -13.29
N VAL A 91 -9.35 7.47 -12.56
CA VAL A 91 -8.47 6.31 -12.34
C VAL A 91 -9.02 5.46 -11.18
N PRO A 92 -9.08 4.11 -11.33
CA PRO A 92 -9.58 3.20 -10.29
C PRO A 92 -8.90 3.37 -8.93
N GLY A 93 -9.63 2.99 -7.88
CA GLY A 93 -9.17 3.05 -6.51
C GLY A 93 -9.10 4.45 -5.91
N GLN A 94 -8.71 4.45 -4.64
CA GLN A 94 -8.68 5.63 -3.79
C GLN A 94 -7.25 6.07 -3.51
N GLY A 95 -7.04 7.38 -3.40
CA GLY A 95 -5.74 7.98 -3.14
C GLY A 95 -5.38 8.15 -1.66
N GLY A 96 -6.39 8.10 -0.81
CA GLY A 96 -6.27 8.27 0.62
C GLY A 96 -7.55 7.88 1.32
N ARG A 97 -7.46 7.62 2.62
CA ARG A 97 -8.59 7.20 3.46
C ARG A 97 -8.34 7.56 4.91
N ILE A 98 -9.43 7.74 5.66
CA ILE A 98 -9.40 7.88 7.12
C ILE A 98 -9.77 6.54 7.74
N TYR A 99 -8.93 6.05 8.65
CA TYR A 99 -9.13 4.83 9.43
C TYR A 99 -9.41 5.19 10.89
N THR A 100 -10.34 4.48 11.53
CA THR A 100 -10.55 4.59 12.98
C THR A 100 -9.65 3.59 13.70
N VAL A 101 -8.71 4.08 14.51
CA VAL A 101 -7.76 3.26 15.28
C VAL A 101 -7.86 3.70 16.74
N ASN A 102 -8.24 2.80 17.65
CA ASN A 102 -8.38 3.10 19.09
C ASN A 102 -9.18 4.39 19.38
N ASN A 103 -10.32 4.55 18.72
CA ASN A 103 -11.20 5.73 18.79
C ASN A 103 -10.59 7.05 18.28
N GLN A 104 -9.44 7.00 17.62
CA GLN A 104 -8.81 8.13 16.94
C GLN A 104 -8.95 7.98 15.42
N GLN A 105 -8.98 9.11 14.70
CA GLN A 105 -9.03 9.14 13.24
C GLN A 105 -7.61 9.28 12.67
N LEU A 106 -7.20 8.33 11.84
CA LEU A 106 -5.90 8.32 11.15
C LEU A 106 -6.11 8.49 9.64
N GLY A 107 -5.75 9.66 9.12
CA GLY A 107 -5.71 9.91 7.67
C GLY A 107 -4.44 9.35 7.05
N VAL A 108 -4.58 8.54 6.01
CA VAL A 108 -3.47 8.02 5.21
C VAL A 108 -3.67 8.45 3.76
N ILE A 109 -2.62 9.02 3.16
CA ILE A 109 -2.60 9.42 1.75
C ILE A 109 -1.38 8.79 1.07
N SER A 110 -1.52 8.40 -0.19
CA SER A 110 -0.39 8.07 -1.07
C SER A 110 -0.27 9.16 -2.13
N LEU A 111 0.96 9.54 -2.48
CA LEU A 111 1.27 10.56 -3.50
C LEU A 111 2.53 10.14 -4.25
N CYS A 112 2.64 10.53 -5.52
CA CYS A 112 3.84 10.34 -6.32
C CYS A 112 4.48 11.69 -6.68
N GLY A 113 5.82 11.71 -6.63
CA GLY A 113 6.61 12.81 -7.17
C GLY A 113 6.51 12.91 -8.70
N ARG A 114 7.09 13.97 -9.26
CA ARG A 114 7.12 14.22 -10.71
C ARG A 114 8.53 14.42 -11.28
N VAL A 115 9.52 14.64 -10.42
CA VAL A 115 10.91 14.81 -10.86
C VAL A 115 11.46 13.43 -11.21
N PHE A 116 11.85 13.23 -12.47
CA PHE A 116 12.29 11.93 -13.02
C PHE A 116 11.24 10.81 -12.94
N MET A 117 9.95 11.17 -12.91
CA MET A 117 8.82 10.24 -12.87
C MET A 117 7.78 10.60 -13.96
N ASP A 118 6.77 9.76 -14.11
CA ASP A 118 5.65 10.01 -15.03
C ASP A 118 4.94 11.34 -14.73
N SER A 119 4.33 11.91 -15.78
CA SER A 119 3.59 13.17 -15.68
C SER A 119 2.23 12.96 -15.03
N LEU A 120 2.21 13.00 -13.71
CA LEU A 120 1.02 13.00 -12.86
C LEU A 120 0.58 14.43 -12.49
N ASP A 121 -0.61 14.57 -11.91
CA ASP A 121 -1.08 15.85 -11.39
C ASP A 121 -0.15 16.36 -10.27
N CYS A 122 -0.19 17.67 -10.03
CA CYS A 122 0.68 18.30 -9.03
C CYS A 122 0.38 17.75 -7.62
N PRO A 123 1.35 17.13 -6.92
CA PRO A 123 1.10 16.53 -5.61
C PRO A 123 0.92 17.54 -4.47
N PHE A 124 1.07 18.84 -4.74
CA PHE A 124 0.92 19.94 -3.77
C PHE A 124 -0.41 20.70 -3.89
N ARG A 125 -1.23 20.40 -4.91
CA ARG A 125 -2.50 21.09 -5.16
C ARG A 125 -3.66 20.38 -4.48
#